data_AF-A0A2W2BWG3-F1
#
_entry.id   AF-A0A2W2BWG3-F1
#
_cell.length_a   1.000
_cell.length_b   1.000
_cell.length_c   1.000
_cell.angle_alpha   90.00
_cell.angle_beta   90.00
_cell.angle_gamma   90.00
#
_symmetry.space_group_name_H-M   'P 1'
#
loop_
_entity.id
_entity.type
_entity.pdbx_description
1 polymer ?
#
loop_
_entity_poly.entity_id
_entity_poly.type
_entity_poly.pdbx_seq_one_letter_code
_entity_poly.pdbx_strand_id
1 'polypeptide(L)'
;MTAPGTLRRLAGGRVEIRFERRFAHPPAKVWRALTDAGELRGWRFPAVVELDLTPGAALEFWPTDEQRERFGVPATPVAGRMIAADPPRLLEYTWGTETLRWELNPDADGCRLVFVNTIDDDGAGPAVAAGWHAGLELLEAALGGRPIDWDTWQRAADLQKSYEET
;
A
#
# COMPACT_ATOMS: atom_id res chain seq x y z
N MET A 1 -0.83 6.39 -18.23
CA MET A 1 -0.17 5.20 -17.67
C MET A 1 0.57 5.65 -16.43
N THR A 2 0.18 5.11 -15.28
CA THR A 2 0.80 5.32 -13.97
C THR A 2 2.22 4.76 -14.00
N ALA A 3 3.20 5.49 -13.46
CA ALA A 3 4.61 5.09 -13.57
C ALA A 3 4.85 3.73 -12.86
N PRO A 4 5.53 2.75 -13.45
CA PRO A 4 5.79 1.48 -12.77
C PRO A 4 6.60 1.71 -11.48
N GLY A 5 6.38 0.86 -10.49
CA GLY A 5 7.25 0.80 -9.31
C GLY A 5 8.62 0.25 -9.69
N THR A 6 9.62 0.53 -8.87
CA THR A 6 10.94 -0.08 -9.02
C THR A 6 11.11 -1.19 -8.00
N LEU A 7 11.67 -2.31 -8.46
CA LEU A 7 12.07 -3.45 -7.63
C LEU A 7 13.59 -3.40 -7.45
N ARG A 8 14.05 -3.41 -6.21
CA ARG A 8 15.47 -3.45 -5.89
C ARG A 8 15.75 -4.61 -4.96
N ARG A 9 16.50 -5.60 -5.44
CA ARG A 9 16.99 -6.69 -4.60
C ARG A 9 18.03 -6.15 -3.61
N LEU A 10 17.84 -6.48 -2.34
CA LEU A 10 18.73 -6.16 -1.24
C LEU A 10 19.50 -7.41 -0.81
N ALA A 11 20.55 -7.22 -0.01
CA ALA A 11 21.29 -8.33 0.57
C ALA A 11 20.40 -9.16 1.52
N GLY A 12 20.63 -10.48 1.52
CA GLY A 12 19.91 -11.42 2.39
C GLY A 12 18.57 -11.91 1.86
N GLY A 13 18.34 -11.88 0.54
CA GLY A 13 17.10 -12.37 -0.07
C GLY A 13 15.90 -11.43 0.13
N ARG A 14 16.16 -10.16 0.46
CA ARG A 14 15.12 -9.14 0.64
C ARG A 14 14.92 -8.36 -0.64
N VAL A 15 13.73 -7.81 -0.86
CA VAL A 15 13.47 -6.88 -1.97
C VAL A 15 12.77 -5.64 -1.47
N GLU A 16 13.23 -4.49 -1.97
CA GLU A 16 12.63 -3.19 -1.76
C GLU A 16 11.82 -2.83 -3.00
N ILE A 17 10.54 -2.59 -2.79
CA ILE A 17 9.62 -2.09 -3.80
C ILE A 17 9.43 -0.61 -3.52
N ARG A 18 9.63 0.23 -4.53
CA ARG A 18 9.46 1.67 -4.39
C ARG A 18 8.50 2.21 -5.45
N PHE A 19 7.53 2.98 -4.98
CA PHE A 19 6.62 3.72 -5.84
C PHE A 19 6.69 5.20 -5.54
N GLU A 20 6.55 5.99 -6.60
CA GLU A 20 6.44 7.44 -6.51
C GLU A 20 5.18 7.87 -7.25
N ARG A 21 4.34 8.65 -6.58
CA ARG A 21 3.07 9.16 -7.10
C ARG A 21 2.92 10.63 -6.76
N ARG A 22 2.47 11.40 -7.74
CA ARG A 22 2.07 12.79 -7.52
C ARG A 22 0.55 12.87 -7.51
N PHE A 23 0.00 13.49 -6.48
CA PHE A 23 -1.42 13.75 -6.34
C PHE A 23 -1.66 15.26 -6.39
N ALA A 24 -2.68 15.69 -7.11
CA ALA A 24 -3.15 17.09 -7.13
C ALA A 24 -4.00 17.43 -5.88
N HIS A 25 -3.55 16.94 -4.72
CA HIS A 25 -4.24 17.06 -3.44
C HIS A 25 -3.22 17.38 -2.34
N PRO A 26 -3.62 18.14 -1.31
CA PRO A 26 -2.73 18.44 -0.21
C PRO A 26 -2.36 17.16 0.56
N PRO A 27 -1.15 17.08 1.17
CA PRO A 27 -0.71 15.93 1.94
C PRO A 27 -1.72 15.48 3.00
N ALA A 28 -2.41 16.42 3.64
CA ALA A 28 -3.43 16.12 4.65
C ALA A 28 -4.62 15.31 4.08
N LYS A 29 -5.02 15.53 2.82
CA LYS A 29 -6.10 14.76 2.18
C LYS A 29 -5.63 13.34 1.87
N VAL A 30 -4.41 13.20 1.37
CA VAL A 30 -3.81 11.88 1.08
C VAL A 30 -3.56 11.11 2.36
N TRP A 31 -3.07 11.78 3.41
CA TRP A 31 -2.91 11.20 4.74
C TRP A 31 -4.21 10.63 5.27
N ARG A 32 -5.31 11.38 5.20
CA ARG A 32 -6.63 10.89 5.60
C ARG A 32 -7.04 9.64 4.83
N ALA A 33 -6.80 9.59 3.51
CA ALA A 33 -7.10 8.39 2.73
C ALA A 33 -6.26 7.17 3.15
N LEU A 34 -5.06 7.38 3.72
CA LEU A 34 -4.18 6.31 4.20
C LEU A 34 -4.43 5.91 5.67
N THR A 35 -4.99 6.79 6.49
CA THR A 35 -5.15 6.53 7.94
C THR A 35 -6.59 6.44 8.42
N ASP A 36 -7.55 7.03 7.69
CA ASP A 36 -8.94 7.07 8.10
C ASP A 36 -9.64 5.74 7.80
N ALA A 37 -10.14 5.07 8.84
CA ALA A 37 -10.81 3.78 8.72
C ALA A 37 -12.08 3.83 7.85
N GLY A 38 -12.71 4.99 7.66
CA GLY A 38 -13.85 5.18 6.74
C GLY A 38 -13.41 5.16 5.27
N GLU A 39 -12.33 5.87 4.94
CA GLU A 39 -11.72 5.89 3.61
C GLU A 39 -11.05 4.54 3.27
N LEU A 40 -10.38 3.93 4.24
CA LEU A 40 -9.76 2.61 4.10
C LEU A 40 -10.78 1.50 3.81
N ARG A 41 -12.02 1.60 4.33
CA ARG A 41 -13.12 0.69 3.98
C ARG A 41 -13.54 0.80 2.51
N GLY A 42 -13.42 2.00 1.92
CA GLY A 42 -13.60 2.21 0.47
C GLY A 42 -12.42 1.66 -0.35
N TRP A 43 -11.23 1.61 0.26
CA TRP A 43 -9.98 1.18 -0.35
C TRP A 43 -9.91 -0.34 -0.60
N ARG A 44 -10.70 -1.15 0.15
CA ARG A 44 -10.79 -2.63 0.06
C ARG A 44 -9.46 -3.39 0.27
N PHE A 45 -8.34 -2.67 0.39
CA PHE A 45 -7.00 -3.21 0.56
C PHE A 45 -6.09 -2.16 1.20
N PRO A 46 -5.22 -2.49 2.17
CA PRO A 46 -5.24 -3.70 2.97
C PRO A 46 -6.25 -3.59 4.11
N ALA A 47 -7.06 -4.64 4.27
CA ALA A 47 -7.43 -5.20 5.56
C ALA A 47 -7.73 -4.20 6.70
N VAL A 48 -9.02 -3.94 6.90
CA VAL A 48 -9.61 -3.04 7.92
C VAL A 48 -8.92 -3.19 9.28
N VAL A 49 -8.27 -2.12 9.75
CA VAL A 49 -8.07 -1.82 11.17
C VAL A 49 -7.95 -0.32 11.38
N GLU A 50 -8.47 0.14 12.52
CA GLU A 50 -8.15 1.46 13.06
C GLU A 50 -6.65 1.52 13.33
N LEU A 51 -5.91 2.29 12.54
CA LEU A 51 -4.47 2.44 12.74
C LEU A 51 -4.23 3.26 14.01
N ASP A 52 -3.72 2.61 15.05
CA ASP A 52 -3.11 3.32 16.17
C ASP A 52 -1.77 3.91 15.69
N LEU A 53 -1.77 5.23 15.52
CA LEU A 53 -0.60 6.00 15.07
C LEU A 53 0.47 6.13 16.16
N THR A 54 0.27 5.55 17.34
CA THR A 54 1.27 5.56 18.42
C THR A 54 2.46 4.67 18.05
N PRO A 55 3.70 5.19 17.95
CA PRO A 55 4.88 4.36 17.72
C PRO A 55 4.97 3.22 18.74
N GLY A 56 5.13 1.99 18.23
CA GLY A 56 5.15 0.77 19.02
C GLY A 56 3.80 0.08 19.23
N ALA A 57 2.69 0.70 18.83
CA ALA A 57 1.36 0.09 18.91
C ALA A 57 1.27 -1.19 18.06
N ALA A 58 0.54 -2.18 18.58
CA ALA A 58 0.23 -3.39 17.83
C ALA A 58 -0.87 -3.08 16.82
N LEU A 59 -0.66 -3.51 15.57
CA LEU A 59 -1.64 -3.42 14.50
C LEU A 59 -2.09 -4.83 14.14
N GLU A 60 -3.35 -4.98 13.77
CA GLU A 60 -3.87 -6.22 13.21
C GLU A 60 -4.41 -5.90 11.83
N PHE A 61 -4.26 -6.80 10.86
CA PHE A 61 -4.78 -6.59 9.51
C PHE A 61 -5.67 -7.77 9.16
N TRP A 62 -6.99 -7.53 9.15
CA TRP A 62 -7.99 -8.56 8.87
C TRP A 62 -8.27 -8.68 7.36
N PRO A 63 -8.04 -9.85 6.74
CA PRO A 63 -8.35 -10.04 5.33
C PRO A 63 -9.85 -9.89 5.07
N THR A 64 -10.21 -9.28 3.95
CA THR A 64 -11.61 -9.16 3.51
C THR A 64 -12.16 -10.50 3.02
N ASP A 65 -13.48 -10.67 2.96
CA ASP A 65 -14.09 -11.89 2.43
C ASP A 65 -13.70 -12.18 0.98
N GLU A 66 -13.55 -11.13 0.16
CA GLU A 66 -13.04 -11.24 -1.21
C GLU A 66 -11.61 -11.78 -1.25
N GLN A 67 -10.72 -11.30 -0.36
CA GLN A 67 -9.36 -11.81 -0.26
C GLN A 67 -9.34 -13.29 0.13
N ARG A 68 -10.22 -13.68 1.07
CA ARG A 68 -10.35 -15.06 1.53
C ARG A 68 -10.82 -15.98 0.40
N GLU A 69 -11.81 -15.56 -0.38
CA GLU A 69 -12.34 -16.33 -1.51
C GLU A 69 -11.32 -16.43 -2.66
N ARG A 70 -10.64 -15.33 -3.00
CA ARG A 70 -9.77 -15.25 -4.18
C ARG A 70 -8.38 -15.86 -3.94
N PHE A 71 -7.82 -15.69 -2.76
CA PHE A 71 -6.45 -16.13 -2.42
C PHE A 71 -6.43 -17.31 -1.44
N GLY A 72 -7.58 -17.77 -0.95
CA GLY A 72 -7.64 -18.86 0.02
C GLY A 72 -6.97 -18.54 1.36
N VAL A 73 -6.83 -17.24 1.70
CA VAL A 73 -6.16 -16.84 2.93
C VAL A 73 -7.02 -17.16 4.16
N PRO A 74 -6.40 -17.60 5.27
CA PRO A 74 -7.12 -17.89 6.49
C PRO A 74 -7.81 -16.64 7.05
N ALA A 75 -8.93 -16.84 7.76
CA ALA A 75 -9.64 -15.77 8.47
C ALA A 75 -8.92 -15.37 9.77
N THR A 76 -7.61 -15.13 9.68
CA THR A 76 -6.75 -14.76 10.80
C THR A 76 -6.10 -13.41 10.51
N PRO A 77 -5.97 -12.54 11.52
CA PRO A 77 -5.31 -11.26 11.32
C PRO A 77 -3.82 -11.46 11.03
N VAL A 78 -3.28 -10.63 10.15
CA VAL A 78 -1.84 -10.47 10.03
C VAL A 78 -1.39 -9.46 11.08
N ALA A 79 -0.49 -9.85 11.97
CA ALA A 79 0.03 -8.95 12.99
C ALA A 79 0.98 -7.92 12.36
N GLY A 80 0.95 -6.70 12.89
CA GLY A 80 1.81 -5.60 12.51
C GLY A 80 2.16 -4.74 13.71
N ARG A 81 3.02 -3.76 13.50
CA ARG A 81 3.43 -2.81 14.53
C ARG A 81 3.68 -1.46 13.93
N MET A 82 3.16 -0.42 14.56
CA MET A 82 3.49 0.96 14.20
C MET A 82 4.97 1.22 14.51
N ILE A 83 5.77 1.61 13.51
CA ILE A 83 7.19 1.95 13.70
C ILE A 83 7.30 3.45 13.94
N ALA A 84 6.72 4.26 13.05
CA ALA A 84 6.74 5.70 13.14
C ALA A 84 5.50 6.31 12.49
N ALA A 85 4.92 7.32 13.14
CA ALA A 85 3.92 8.17 12.53
C ALA A 85 4.25 9.63 12.83
N ASP A 86 4.41 10.44 11.79
CA ASP A 86 4.53 11.89 11.84
C ASP A 86 3.48 12.49 10.89
N PRO A 87 2.22 12.67 11.34
CA PRO A 87 1.15 13.18 10.50
C PRO A 87 1.40 14.63 10.05
N PRO A 88 1.15 15.00 8.77
CA PRO A 88 0.69 14.18 7.66
C PRO A 88 1.83 13.78 6.70
N ARG A 89 3.05 13.55 7.19
CA ARG A 89 4.29 13.42 6.41
C ARG A 89 4.84 12.00 6.32
N LEU A 90 4.80 11.23 7.41
CA LEU A 90 5.41 9.90 7.46
C LEU A 90 4.50 8.92 8.19
N LEU A 91 4.28 7.77 7.58
CA LEU A 91 3.64 6.61 8.19
C LEU A 91 4.49 5.38 7.89
N GLU A 92 4.96 4.70 8.93
CA GLU A 92 5.79 3.52 8.81
C GLU A 92 5.31 2.45 9.78
N TYR A 93 5.04 1.26 9.27
CA TYR A 93 4.57 0.14 10.09
C TYR A 93 4.97 -1.20 9.46
N THR A 94 5.02 -2.23 10.30
CA THR A 94 5.17 -3.61 9.82
C THR A 94 3.82 -4.22 9.50
N TRP A 95 3.78 -5.06 8.47
CA TRP A 95 2.66 -5.92 8.12
C TRP A 95 3.18 -7.35 7.94
N GLY A 96 2.96 -8.19 8.95
CA GLY A 96 3.61 -9.49 9.02
C GLY A 96 5.13 -9.33 9.14
N THR A 97 5.85 -9.86 8.17
CA THR A 97 7.30 -9.73 8.03
C THR A 97 7.72 -8.54 7.15
N GLU A 98 6.77 -7.87 6.51
CA GLU A 98 7.04 -6.76 5.61
C GLU A 98 7.07 -5.43 6.36
N THR A 99 7.83 -4.47 5.84
CA THR A 99 7.88 -3.09 6.36
C THR A 99 7.40 -2.12 5.30
N LEU A 100 6.33 -1.40 5.62
CA LEU A 100 5.72 -0.41 4.75
C LEU A 100 6.05 0.98 5.25
N ARG A 101 6.49 1.84 4.33
CA ARG A 101 6.83 3.22 4.61
C ARG A 101 6.18 4.13 3.58
N TRP A 102 5.39 5.08 4.06
CA TRP A 102 4.65 6.06 3.29
C TRP A 102 5.15 7.45 3.65
N GLU A 103 5.73 8.14 2.68
CA GLU A 103 6.23 9.50 2.84
C GLU A 103 5.45 10.46 1.94
N LEU A 104 4.76 11.41 2.55
CA LEU A 104 4.02 12.46 1.88
C LEU A 104 4.79 13.77 1.97
N ASN A 105 5.30 14.20 0.82
CA ASN A 105 6.02 15.45 0.68
C ASN A 105 5.12 16.47 -0.04
N PRO A 106 4.98 17.72 0.47
CA PRO A 106 4.35 18.79 -0.29
C PRO A 106 5.07 18.99 -1.63
N ASP A 107 4.31 19.08 -2.73
CA ASP A 107 4.85 19.28 -4.09
C ASP A 107 3.96 20.26 -4.85
N ALA A 108 4.39 21.53 -4.94
CA ALA A 108 3.65 22.64 -5.53
C ALA A 108 2.18 22.70 -5.04
N ASP A 109 1.22 22.50 -5.95
CA ASP A 109 -0.22 22.56 -5.68
C ASP A 109 -0.81 21.23 -5.15
N GLY A 110 0.05 20.28 -4.79
CA GLY A 110 -0.36 18.94 -4.36
C GLY A 110 0.64 18.27 -3.43
N CYS A 111 0.80 16.96 -3.60
CA CYS A 111 1.76 16.19 -2.82
C CYS A 111 2.38 15.06 -3.64
N ARG A 112 3.61 14.74 -3.28
CA ARG A 112 4.35 13.58 -3.76
C ARG A 112 4.35 12.51 -2.67
N LEU A 113 3.68 11.40 -2.94
CA LEU A 113 3.77 10.18 -2.16
C LEU A 113 4.97 9.36 -2.65
N VAL A 114 5.83 9.00 -1.71
CA VAL A 114 6.85 7.99 -1.86
C VAL A 114 6.45 6.81 -0.99
N PHE A 115 6.13 5.70 -1.63
CA PHE A 115 5.82 4.45 -0.95
C PHE A 115 6.99 3.49 -1.10
N VAL A 116 7.41 2.88 -0.01
CA VAL A 116 8.45 1.86 0.03
C VAL A 116 7.91 0.65 0.79
N ASN A 117 7.98 -0.53 0.17
CA ASN A 117 7.72 -1.79 0.84
C ASN A 117 9.00 -2.62 0.84
N THR A 118 9.46 -3.02 2.02
CA THR A 118 10.60 -3.95 2.16
C THR A 118 10.07 -5.30 2.58
N ILE A 119 10.35 -6.32 1.78
CA ILE A 119 9.90 -7.68 2.04
C ILE A 119 11.10 -8.62 2.19
N ASP A 120 10.99 -9.59 3.09
CA ASP A 120 12.03 -10.56 3.39
C ASP A 120 12.01 -11.81 2.50
N ASP A 121 11.32 -11.73 1.37
CA ASP A 121 11.20 -12.78 0.34
C ASP A 121 11.29 -12.16 -1.06
N ASP A 122 12.41 -12.38 -1.76
CA ASP A 122 12.65 -11.86 -3.10
C ASP A 122 11.77 -12.52 -4.18
N GLY A 123 11.26 -13.73 -3.94
CA GLY A 123 10.33 -14.42 -4.83
C GLY A 123 8.94 -13.79 -4.84
N ALA A 124 8.53 -13.16 -3.73
CA ALA A 124 7.25 -12.48 -3.61
C ALA A 124 7.24 -11.08 -4.26
N GLY A 125 8.41 -10.51 -4.59
CA GLY A 125 8.59 -9.13 -5.08
C GLY A 125 7.63 -8.72 -6.20
N PRO A 126 7.58 -9.44 -7.33
CA PRO A 126 6.72 -9.08 -8.46
C PRO A 126 5.23 -9.06 -8.12
N ALA A 127 4.74 -10.09 -7.42
CA ALA A 127 3.33 -10.18 -7.02
C ALA A 127 2.94 -9.06 -6.04
N VAL A 128 3.80 -8.80 -5.04
CA VAL A 128 3.60 -7.73 -4.06
C VAL A 128 3.64 -6.35 -4.73
N ALA A 129 4.59 -6.11 -5.64
CA ALA A 129 4.66 -4.86 -6.40
C ALA A 129 3.41 -4.64 -7.26
N ALA A 130 2.88 -5.69 -7.88
CA ALA A 130 1.66 -5.61 -8.67
C ALA A 130 0.42 -5.28 -7.82
N GLY A 131 0.30 -5.89 -6.64
CA GLY A 131 -0.74 -5.57 -5.66
C GLY A 131 -0.69 -4.11 -5.23
N TRP A 132 0.50 -3.61 -4.85
CA TRP A 132 0.67 -2.20 -4.48
C TRP A 132 0.42 -1.24 -5.63
N HIS A 133 0.82 -1.61 -6.86
CA HIS A 133 0.53 -0.78 -8.03
C HIS A 133 -0.98 -0.61 -8.21
N ALA A 134 -1.75 -1.70 -8.21
CA ALA A 134 -3.20 -1.64 -8.36
C ALA A 134 -3.86 -0.87 -7.19
N GLY A 135 -3.40 -1.06 -5.95
CA GLY A 135 -3.88 -0.30 -4.79
C GLY A 135 -3.60 1.21 -4.89
N LEU A 136 -2.44 1.60 -5.42
CA LEU A 136 -2.11 3.00 -5.66
C LEU A 136 -2.94 3.64 -6.79
N GLU A 137 -3.31 2.88 -7.82
CA GLU A 137 -4.25 3.34 -8.86
C GLU A 137 -5.65 3.58 -8.25
N LEU A 138 -6.08 2.71 -7.33
CA LEU A 138 -7.33 2.88 -6.59
C LEU A 138 -7.27 4.11 -5.68
N LEU A 139 -6.16 4.33 -4.96
CA LEU A 139 -5.95 5.54 -4.15
C LEU A 139 -6.08 6.81 -4.99
N GLU A 140 -5.46 6.83 -6.17
CA GLU A 140 -5.54 7.96 -7.11
C GLU A 140 -6.98 8.20 -7.58
N ALA A 141 -7.72 7.12 -7.88
CA ALA A 141 -9.11 7.20 -8.29
C ALA A 141 -10.01 7.74 -7.17
N ALA A 142 -9.89 7.19 -5.96
CA ALA A 142 -10.65 7.61 -4.79
C ALA A 142 -10.41 9.08 -4.45
N LEU A 143 -9.14 9.51 -4.41
CA LEU A 143 -8.77 10.90 -4.14
C LEU A 143 -9.31 11.87 -5.20
N GLY A 144 -9.29 11.45 -6.47
CA GLY A 144 -9.83 12.19 -7.62
C GLY A 144 -11.35 12.14 -7.75
N GLY A 145 -12.06 11.40 -6.88
CA GLY A 145 -13.51 11.23 -6.95
C GLY A 145 -13.98 10.47 -8.20
N ARG A 146 -13.10 9.66 -8.81
CA ARG A 146 -13.44 8.83 -9.97
C ARG A 146 -14.14 7.56 -9.49
N PRO A 147 -15.20 7.10 -10.17
CA PRO A 147 -15.78 5.78 -9.88
C PRO A 147 -14.73 4.70 -10.10
N ILE A 148 -14.66 3.74 -9.19
CA ILE A 148 -13.83 2.54 -9.31
C ILE A 148 -14.73 1.47 -9.93
N ASP A 149 -14.67 1.32 -11.25
CA ASP A 149 -15.48 0.38 -12.04
C ASP A 149 -14.67 -0.82 -12.56
N TRP A 150 -13.46 -1.03 -12.03
CA TRP A 150 -12.57 -2.14 -12.39
C TRP A 150 -12.27 -3.07 -11.21
N ASP A 151 -11.99 -4.32 -11.55
CA ASP A 151 -11.46 -5.30 -10.61
C ASP A 151 -9.97 -5.02 -10.34
N THR A 152 -9.67 -4.57 -9.12
CA THR A 152 -8.31 -4.21 -8.69
C THR A 152 -7.40 -5.43 -8.59
N TRP A 153 -7.94 -6.60 -8.30
CA TRP A 153 -7.17 -7.84 -8.22
C TRP A 153 -6.87 -8.40 -9.61
N GLN A 154 -7.81 -8.26 -10.55
CA GLN A 154 -7.52 -8.56 -11.95
C GLN A 154 -6.44 -7.61 -12.48
N ARG A 155 -6.54 -6.32 -12.13
CA ARG A 155 -5.51 -5.33 -12.47
C ARG A 155 -4.14 -5.69 -11.89
N ALA A 156 -4.08 -6.15 -10.64
CA ALA A 156 -2.85 -6.63 -10.04
C ALA A 156 -2.29 -7.87 -10.78
N ALA A 157 -3.12 -8.85 -11.12
CA ALA A 157 -2.69 -10.04 -11.86
C ALA A 157 -2.14 -9.69 -13.26
N ASP A 158 -2.75 -8.73 -13.95
CA ASP A 158 -2.28 -8.27 -15.26
C ASP A 158 -0.92 -7.53 -15.15
N LEU A 159 -0.74 -6.74 -14.08
CA LEU A 159 0.49 -6.00 -13.81
C LEU A 159 1.65 -6.89 -13.34
N GLN A 160 1.35 -8.04 -12.71
CA GLN A 160 2.37 -8.96 -12.21
C GLN A 160 3.34 -9.39 -13.32
N LYS A 161 2.83 -9.70 -14.52
CA LYS A 161 3.66 -10.08 -15.67
C LYS A 161 4.71 -9.02 -16.01
N SER A 162 4.35 -7.74 -15.93
CA SER A 162 5.27 -6.63 -16.20
C SER A 162 6.39 -6.53 -15.15
N TYR A 163 6.13 -6.92 -13.91
CA TYR A 163 7.13 -6.95 -12.84
C TYR A 163 7.98 -8.22 -12.84
N GLU A 164 7.51 -9.32 -13.43
CA GLU A 164 8.29 -10.54 -13.65
C GLU A 164 9.33 -10.38 -14.77
N GLU A 165 9.04 -9.50 -15.75
CA GLU A 165 9.92 -9.20 -16.89
C GLU A 165 10.97 -8.10 -16.62
N THR A 166 10.95 -7.47 -15.43
CA THR A 166 11.85 -6.36 -15.03
C THR A 166 13.01 -6.83 -14.16
#